data_AF-A0A916NRN3-F1
#
_entry.id   AF-A0A916NRN3-F1
#
_cell.length_a   1.000
_cell.length_b   1.000
_cell.length_c   1.000
_cell.angle_alpha   90.00
_cell.angle_beta   90.00
_cell.angle_gamma   90.00
#
_symmetry.space_group_name_H-M   'P 1'
#
loop_
_entity.id
_entity.type
_entity.pdbx_description
1 polymer ?
#
loop_
_entity_poly.entity_id
_entity_poly.type
_entity_poly.pdbx_seq_one_letter_code
_entity_poly.pdbx_strand_id
1 'polypeptide(L)'
;MILIAVYIGIFFSRKKIAGDGWKDAEGRRKKIYCRKQKAIISFTFKELTELKEKELNLLTVMREKYERLKFQVEEDEVSVVELITRKR
;
A
#
# COMPACT_ATOMS: atom_id res chain seq x y z
N MET A 1 26.30 9.76 5.65
CA MET A 1 25.03 9.34 5.01
C MET A 1 24.61 8.03 5.67
N ILE A 2 23.60 8.03 6.53
CA ILE A 2 23.15 6.80 7.22
C ILE A 2 22.19 6.07 6.29
N LEU A 3 22.56 4.86 5.85
CA LEU A 3 21.70 4.01 5.04
C LEU A 3 20.72 3.30 5.98
N ILE A 4 19.45 3.73 5.99
CA ILE A 4 18.40 3.06 6.76
C ILE A 4 17.85 1.92 5.92
N ALA A 5 18.15 0.68 6.32
CA ALA A 5 17.57 -0.50 5.70
C ALA A 5 16.09 -0.61 6.09
N VAL A 6 15.22 -0.68 5.08
CA VAL A 6 13.77 -0.86 5.27
C VAL A 6 13.41 -2.29 4.87
N TYR A 7 12.77 -3.03 5.78
CA TYR A 7 12.28 -4.38 5.49
C TYR A 7 10.88 -4.30 4.91
N ILE A 8 10.64 -4.96 3.78
CA ILE A 8 9.33 -5.02 3.14
C ILE A 8 8.68 -6.37 3.43
N GLY A 9 7.44 -6.34 3.94
CA GLY A 9 6.57 -7.49 4.06
C GLY A 9 5.34 -7.31 3.18
N ILE A 10 4.96 -8.35 2.43
CA ILE A 10 3.77 -8.35 1.58
C ILE A 10 2.70 -9.22 2.24
N PHE A 11 1.49 -8.70 2.34
CA PHE A 11 0.35 -9.37 2.94
C PHE A 11 -0.78 -9.51 1.92
N PHE A 12 -1.26 -10.74 1.71
CA PHE A 12 -2.38 -11.03 0.82
C PHE A 12 -3.62 -11.40 1.63
N SER A 13 -4.78 -10.86 1.24
CA SER A 13 -6.04 -11.09 1.95
C SER A 13 -7.24 -11.17 1.01
N ARG A 14 -8.34 -11.79 1.45
CA ARG A 14 -9.61 -11.77 0.72
C ARG A 14 -10.42 -10.49 0.95
N LYS A 15 -10.46 -10.01 2.18
CA LYS A 15 -11.42 -8.97 2.63
C LYS A 15 -10.78 -7.64 3.04
N LYS A 16 -9.49 -7.42 2.75
CA LYS A 16 -8.65 -6.30 3.23
C LYS A 16 -8.17 -6.46 4.68
N ILE A 17 -7.29 -5.56 5.11
CA ILE A 17 -6.86 -5.46 6.50
C ILE A 17 -8.01 -4.93 7.36
N ALA A 18 -8.12 -5.40 8.61
CA ALA A 18 -9.27 -5.10 9.47
C ALA A 18 -9.28 -3.64 9.95
N GLY A 19 -10.43 -2.98 9.75
CA GLY A 19 -10.70 -1.61 10.20
C GLY A 19 -10.03 -0.53 9.35
N ASP A 20 -10.43 0.72 9.55
CA ASP A 20 -9.95 1.89 8.82
C ASP A 20 -9.57 3.02 9.79
N GLY A 21 -8.46 3.70 9.52
CA GLY A 21 -7.93 4.78 10.34
C GLY A 21 -6.90 4.37 11.40
N TRP A 22 -6.50 5.37 12.21
CA TRP A 22 -5.30 5.30 13.07
C TRP A 22 -5.35 4.25 14.20
N LYS A 23 -6.56 3.94 14.68
CA LYS A 23 -6.80 2.97 15.76
C LYS A 23 -6.78 1.52 15.25
N ASP A 24 -7.01 1.34 13.96
CA ASP A 24 -7.21 0.03 13.34
C ASP A 24 -5.91 -0.50 12.72
N ALA A 25 -5.99 -1.62 12.02
CA ALA A 25 -4.80 -2.27 11.49
C ALA A 25 -4.11 -1.45 10.38
N GLU A 26 -4.82 -0.54 9.71
CA GLU A 26 -4.29 0.56 8.87
C GLU A 26 -3.24 1.38 9.65
N GLY A 27 -3.65 2.02 10.74
CA GLY A 27 -2.76 2.79 11.60
C GLY A 27 -1.68 1.96 12.27
N ARG A 28 -1.97 0.69 12.60
CA ARG A 28 -0.96 -0.22 13.18
C ARG A 28 0.19 -0.49 12.21
N ARG A 29 -0.08 -0.66 10.90
CA ARG A 29 0.98 -0.80 9.88
C ARG A 29 1.86 0.44 9.81
N LYS A 30 1.27 1.64 9.84
CA LYS A 30 2.02 2.90 9.87
C LYS A 30 2.91 3.01 11.11
N LYS A 31 2.38 2.69 12.28
CA LYS A 31 3.15 2.65 13.54
C LYS A 31 4.31 1.67 13.47
N ILE A 32 4.12 0.50 12.84
CA ILE A 32 5.19 -0.48 12.63
C ILE A 32 6.26 0.07 11.68
N TYR A 33 5.87 0.72 10.59
CA TYR A 33 6.81 1.37 9.68
C TYR A 33 7.66 2.42 10.40
N CYS A 34 7.02 3.38 11.09
CA CYS A 34 7.74 4.46 11.78
C CYS A 34 8.67 3.95 12.89
N ARG A 35 8.26 2.93 13.67
CA ARG A 35 9.04 2.45 14.82
C ARG A 35 10.10 1.42 14.45
N LYS A 36 9.82 0.55 13.48
CA LYS A 36 10.65 -0.63 13.19
C LYS A 36 11.28 -0.62 11.80
N GLN A 37 11.03 0.41 10.99
CA GLN A 37 11.45 0.47 9.59
C GLN A 37 11.00 -0.78 8.80
N LYS A 38 9.78 -1.25 9.11
CA LYS A 38 9.15 -2.40 8.42
C LYS A 38 7.91 -1.93 7.66
N ALA A 39 7.99 -1.92 6.34
CA ALA A 39 6.87 -1.57 5.47
C ALA A 39 6.00 -2.81 5.21
N ILE A 40 4.73 -2.75 5.61
CA ILE A 40 3.76 -3.83 5.37
C ILE A 40 2.81 -3.37 4.26
N ILE A 41 2.98 -3.94 3.08
CA ILE A 41 2.16 -3.65 1.90
C ILE A 41 1.10 -4.73 1.80
N SER A 42 -0.18 -4.33 1.75
CA SER A 42 -1.29 -5.26 1.64
C SER A 42 -1.96 -5.23 0.28
N PHE A 43 -2.28 -6.41 -0.23
CA PHE A 43 -3.08 -6.64 -1.41
C PHE A 43 -4.30 -7.50 -1.07
N THR A 44 -5.43 -7.16 -1.67
CA THR A 44 -6.59 -8.02 -1.73
C THR A 44 -6.53 -8.92 -2.96
N PHE A 45 -7.17 -10.08 -2.92
CA PHE A 45 -7.25 -10.93 -4.12
C PHE A 45 -7.99 -10.24 -5.27
N LYS A 46 -8.95 -9.34 -4.98
CA LYS A 46 -9.57 -8.49 -5.99
C LYS A 46 -8.53 -7.63 -6.71
N GLU A 47 -7.66 -6.94 -5.96
CA GLU A 47 -6.58 -6.14 -6.54
C GLU A 47 -5.60 -6.99 -7.37
N LEU A 48 -5.31 -8.23 -6.94
CA LEU A 48 -4.45 -9.13 -7.74
C LEU A 48 -5.11 -9.54 -9.06
N THR A 49 -6.42 -9.82 -9.04
CA THR A 49 -7.18 -10.10 -10.25
C THR A 49 -7.18 -8.88 -11.17
N GLU A 50 -7.43 -7.68 -10.63
CA GLU A 50 -7.40 -6.45 -11.43
C GLU A 50 -6.02 -6.14 -12.00
N LEU A 51 -4.93 -6.40 -11.24
CA LEU A 51 -3.56 -6.29 -11.73
C LEU A 51 -3.33 -7.19 -12.96
N LYS A 52 -3.84 -8.42 -12.90
CA LYS A 52 -3.75 -9.38 -14.00
C LYS A 52 -4.58 -8.96 -15.21
N GLU A 53 -5.83 -8.56 -14.98
CA GLU A 53 -6.79 -8.21 -16.06
C GLU A 53 -6.44 -6.90 -16.77
N LYS A 54 -5.89 -5.93 -16.05
CA LYS A 54 -5.52 -4.61 -16.58
C LYS A 54 -4.05 -4.51 -17.01
N GLU A 55 -3.34 -5.65 -17.04
CA GLU A 55 -1.90 -5.73 -17.37
C GLU A 55 -1.03 -4.73 -16.59
N LEU A 56 -1.37 -4.49 -15.32
CA LEU A 56 -0.68 -3.52 -14.49
C LEU A 56 0.60 -4.10 -13.90
N ASN A 57 1.64 -3.27 -13.83
CA ASN A 57 2.92 -3.66 -13.26
C ASN A 57 2.84 -3.75 -11.72
N LEU A 58 2.99 -4.97 -11.18
CA LEU A 58 2.97 -5.24 -9.74
C LEU A 58 3.98 -4.37 -8.97
N LEU A 59 5.19 -4.18 -9.49
CA LEU A 59 6.22 -3.38 -8.81
C LEU A 59 5.82 -1.89 -8.75
N THR A 60 5.18 -1.37 -9.79
CA THR A 60 4.63 -0.01 -9.78
C THR A 60 3.59 0.15 -8.67
N VAL A 61 2.64 -0.78 -8.56
CA VAL A 61 1.60 -0.72 -7.53
C VAL A 61 2.17 -0.93 -6.13
N MET A 62 3.18 -1.80 -5.97
CA MET A 62 3.92 -1.93 -4.71
C MET A 62 4.60 -0.63 -4.32
N ARG A 63 5.26 0.06 -5.26
CA ARG A 63 5.91 1.35 -5.02
C ARG A 63 4.89 2.40 -4.57
N GLU A 64 3.74 2.49 -5.23
CA GLU A 64 2.68 3.44 -4.86
C GLU A 64 2.12 3.17 -3.46
N LYS A 65 1.83 1.90 -3.13
CA LYS A 65 1.38 1.53 -1.78
C LYS A 65 2.45 1.82 -0.72
N TYR A 66 3.73 1.64 -1.06
CA TYR A 66 4.84 1.99 -0.18
C TYR A 66 4.92 3.51 0.06
N GLU A 67 4.86 4.32 -1.00
CA GLU A 67 4.91 5.78 -0.86
C GLU A 67 3.70 6.30 -0.07
N ARG A 68 2.50 5.75 -0.29
CA ARG A 68 1.32 6.07 0.53
C ARG A 68 1.51 5.73 2.00
N LEU A 69 2.07 4.55 2.30
CA LEU A 69 2.42 4.18 3.68
C LEU A 69 3.45 5.15 4.27
N LYS A 70 4.39 5.67 3.49
CA LYS A 70 5.44 6.58 3.95
C LYS A 70 4.91 8.00 4.20
N PHE A 71 4.15 8.56 3.27
CA PHE A 71 3.73 9.96 3.31
C PHE A 71 2.35 10.19 3.92
N GLN A 72 1.53 9.14 4.09
CA GLN A 72 0.17 9.21 4.63
C GLN A 72 -0.60 10.40 4.02
N VAL A 73 -0.84 10.32 2.71
CA VAL A 73 -1.77 11.25 2.06
C VAL A 73 -3.15 10.85 2.55
N GLU A 74 -3.86 11.76 3.23
CA GLU A 74 -5.32 11.63 3.37
C GLU A 74 -5.88 11.72 1.94
N GLU A 75 -6.14 10.56 1.32
CA GLU A 75 -6.85 10.49 0.05
C GLU A 75 -8.29 10.13 0.36
N ASP A 76 -9.21 11.08 0.13
CA ASP A 76 -10.57 10.76 -0.32
C ASP A 76 -10.48 9.64 -1.36
N GLU A 77 -11.40 8.67 -1.33
CA GLU A 77 -11.38 7.43 -2.11
C GLU A 77 -11.12 7.64 -3.62
N VAL A 78 -9.86 7.80 -4.04
CA VAL A 78 -9.49 7.83 -5.46
C VAL A 78 -9.15 6.42 -5.89
N SER A 79 -9.89 5.93 -6.87
CA SER A 79 -9.68 4.58 -7.40
C SER A 79 -8.28 4.47 -8.01
N VAL A 80 -7.62 3.33 -7.83
CA VAL A 80 -6.29 3.03 -8.41
C VAL A 80 -6.28 3.24 -9.94
N VAL A 81 -7.44 3.13 -10.58
CA VAL A 81 -7.63 3.37 -12.02
C VAL A 81 -7.49 4.85 -12.37
N GLU A 82 -8.10 5.77 -11.60
CA GLU A 82 -8.05 7.22 -11.85
C GLU A 82 -6.66 7.82 -11.71
N LEU A 83 -5.82 7.25 -10.84
CA LEU A 83 -4.43 7.68 -10.66
C LEU A 83 -3.56 7.31 -11.86
N ILE A 84 -3.85 6.19 -12.53
CA ILE A 84 -3.13 5.73 -13.72
C ILE A 84 -3.52 6.57 -14.95
N THR A 85 -4.78 6.97 -15.08
CA THR A 85 -5.25 7.83 -16.18
C THR A 85 -4.80 9.28 -16.06
N ARG A 86 -4.61 9.82 -14.84
CA ARG A 86 -4.15 11.21 -14.65
C ARG A 86 -2.69 11.48 -15.00
N LYS A 87 -1.86 10.44 -15.15
CA LYS A 87 -0.43 10.56 -15.49
C LYS A 87 -0.13 10.43 -17.00
N ARG A 88 -1.15 10.37 -17.85
CA ARG A 88 -1.01 10.44 -19.32
C ARG A 88 -1.40 11.80 -19.86
#